data_AF-A0A957DVX2-F1
#
_entry.id   AF-A0A957DVX2-F1
#
_cell.length_a   1.000
_cell.length_b   1.000
_cell.length_c   1.000
_cell.angle_alpha   90.00
_cell.angle_beta   90.00
_cell.angle_gamma   90.00
#
_symmetry.space_group_name_H-M   'P 1'
#
loop_
_entity.id
_entity.type
_entity.pdbx_description
1 polymer ?
#
loop_
_entity_poly.entity_id
_entity_poly.type
_entity_poly.pdbx_seq_one_letter_code
_entity_poly.pdbx_strand_id
1 'polypeptide(L)'
;MASTKHSNQPIRISTNLGLGIIATTLTLAAISVALWLDILLPLLVFVLAIMVGTAFLAVLWRSPATLLIIYIILLPAYILTIAALYKFSGSTTLVTLFRPWKEFLAILLLIFIGIGALHRLKITGHLHKVDLLVFAYLLLNLLYLFVPWGPELTIRFYGFRANVLFVLIYGLGRLVPISSRLQKWIFGIIIGVGVLAALGALVEVALLPPTWPNLLGYADYIREFFGQEPTGHYGLSWTFETSTGLRRRSAFFANPLELASSTLVTGAAALYLMFAYRPKTIGRWLGIACWGLIALSLILTVSRASTLAFGIQTVVAAVWLRKTRFALFFSVLGAFGLIVGVLVLDPRLLAFVVESITFQNPSMQGHLHDWGVGLQTMFSDPLGIGLGTSGQTGNRFGDSTSGENQFFILGVQLGILGLLLYILILWGSIHYALKAYRRTVGATAALCFVAAAAKFGLLFPSFSAHIENYLFAMFVTWWLVGFAIQQLGRLSETAVTAPNTIQIPPEPF
;
A
#
# COMPACT_ATOMS: atom_id res chain seq x y z
N MET A 1 -57.26 -0.54 -5.88
CA MET A 1 -56.84 -0.69 -7.30
C MET A 1 -56.24 0.62 -7.78
N ALA A 2 -54.91 0.72 -7.83
CA ALA A 2 -54.19 1.71 -8.61
C ALA A 2 -52.82 1.11 -8.93
N SER A 3 -52.62 0.81 -10.21
CA SER A 3 -51.53 0.03 -10.77
C SER A 3 -50.24 0.86 -10.88
N THR A 4 -49.15 0.32 -10.35
CA THR A 4 -47.78 0.80 -10.48
C THR A 4 -47.24 0.56 -11.89
N LYS A 5 -47.05 1.62 -12.68
CA LYS A 5 -46.25 1.56 -13.92
C LYS A 5 -44.76 1.59 -13.58
N HIS A 6 -44.12 0.41 -13.65
CA HIS A 6 -42.68 0.31 -13.82
C HIS A 6 -42.27 0.85 -15.19
N SER A 7 -41.53 1.96 -15.22
CA SER A 7 -40.85 2.40 -16.44
C SER A 7 -39.54 1.62 -16.60
N ASN A 8 -39.58 0.55 -17.40
CA ASN A 8 -38.40 -0.05 -18.01
C ASN A 8 -37.77 0.97 -18.97
N GLN A 9 -36.70 1.65 -18.54
CA GLN A 9 -35.81 2.33 -19.48
C GLN A 9 -34.73 1.32 -19.94
N PRO A 10 -34.56 1.10 -21.25
CA PRO A 10 -33.51 0.21 -21.75
C PRO A 10 -32.14 0.84 -21.48
N ILE A 11 -31.20 -0.02 -21.08
CA ILE A 11 -29.78 0.30 -20.89
C ILE A 11 -29.24 0.88 -22.20
N ARG A 12 -29.00 2.20 -22.26
CA ARG A 12 -28.09 2.77 -23.27
C ARG A 12 -26.67 2.39 -22.88
N ILE A 13 -26.18 1.27 -23.42
CA ILE A 13 -24.75 1.00 -23.51
C ILE A 13 -24.19 2.13 -24.37
N SER A 14 -23.57 3.11 -23.71
CA SER A 14 -23.04 4.29 -24.36
C SER A 14 -22.03 3.89 -25.44
N THR A 15 -22.04 4.64 -26.54
CA THR A 15 -21.02 4.73 -27.62
C THR A 15 -19.55 4.65 -27.16
N ASN A 16 -19.28 4.84 -25.86
CA ASN A 16 -17.99 4.66 -25.20
C ASN A 16 -17.46 3.21 -25.20
N LEU A 17 -18.32 2.18 -25.20
CA LEU A 17 -17.85 0.79 -25.26
C LEU A 17 -17.36 0.43 -26.67
N GLY A 18 -18.03 0.94 -27.71
CA GLY A 18 -17.64 0.77 -29.11
C GLY A 18 -16.32 1.47 -29.44
N LEU A 19 -16.11 2.69 -28.93
CA LEU A 19 -14.83 3.39 -29.05
C LEU A 19 -13.71 2.70 -28.26
N GLY A 20 -14.01 2.17 -27.06
CA GLY A 20 -13.06 1.38 -26.28
C GLY A 20 -12.65 0.08 -26.95
N ILE A 21 -13.59 -0.63 -27.58
CA ILE A 21 -13.30 -1.85 -28.34
C ILE A 21 -12.52 -1.53 -29.61
N ILE A 22 -12.89 -0.50 -30.39
CA ILE A 22 -12.13 -0.08 -31.57
C ILE A 22 -10.71 0.35 -31.20
N ALA A 23 -10.54 1.14 -30.13
CA ALA A 23 -9.22 1.52 -29.64
C ALA A 23 -8.41 0.31 -29.17
N THR A 24 -9.05 -0.66 -28.49
CA THR A 24 -8.37 -1.89 -28.04
C THR A 24 -7.97 -2.78 -29.21
N THR A 25 -8.83 -2.93 -30.23
CA THR A 25 -8.54 -3.71 -31.44
C THR A 25 -7.45 -3.06 -32.29
N LEU A 26 -7.45 -1.74 -32.44
CA LEU A 26 -6.38 -1.01 -33.11
C LEU A 26 -5.07 -1.07 -32.33
N THR A 27 -5.13 -1.07 -30.99
CA THR A 27 -3.96 -1.23 -30.13
C THR A 27 -3.37 -2.65 -30.25
N LEU A 28 -4.20 -3.68 -30.27
CA LEU A 28 -3.76 -5.08 -30.47
C LEU A 28 -3.21 -5.33 -31.88
N ALA A 29 -3.78 -4.70 -32.91
CA ALA A 29 -3.25 -4.75 -34.27
C ALA A 29 -1.91 -4.01 -34.41
N ALA A 30 -1.77 -2.84 -33.78
CA ALA A 30 -0.51 -2.08 -33.76
C ALA A 30 0.59 -2.82 -32.97
N ILE A 31 0.24 -3.48 -31.86
CA ILE A 31 1.17 -4.35 -31.10
C ILE A 31 1.64 -5.52 -31.96
N SER A 32 0.73 -6.18 -32.69
CA SER A 32 1.06 -7.31 -33.57
C SER A 32 2.01 -6.91 -34.72
N VAL A 33 1.84 -5.70 -35.26
CA VAL A 33 2.71 -5.15 -36.32
C VAL A 33 4.05 -4.64 -35.78
N ALA A 34 4.08 -4.09 -34.56
CA ALA A 34 5.28 -3.55 -33.94
C ALA A 34 6.21 -4.62 -33.33
N LEU A 35 5.68 -5.79 -32.96
CA LEU A 35 6.48 -6.96 -32.57
C LEU A 35 7.33 -7.51 -33.74
N TRP A 36 7.11 -7.01 -34.97
CA TRP A 36 7.80 -7.43 -36.19
C TRP A 36 8.96 -6.50 -36.61
N LEU A 37 9.13 -5.31 -36.01
CA LEU A 37 10.11 -4.30 -36.46
C LEU A 37 10.78 -3.55 -35.28
N ASP A 38 12.03 -3.92 -34.97
CA ASP A 38 12.83 -3.44 -33.81
C ASP A 38 13.04 -1.92 -33.70
N ILE A 39 12.78 -1.15 -34.77
CA ILE A 39 12.96 0.32 -34.79
C ILE A 39 11.66 1.07 -34.40
N LEU A 40 10.49 0.42 -34.49
CA LEU A 40 9.19 1.05 -34.20
C LEU A 40 8.75 0.91 -32.73
N LEU A 41 9.39 0.04 -31.95
CA LEU A 41 9.02 -0.20 -30.56
C LEU A 41 9.18 1.05 -29.66
N PRO A 42 10.26 1.85 -29.73
CA PRO A 42 10.38 3.07 -28.92
C PRO A 42 9.35 4.14 -29.31
N LEU A 43 9.06 4.29 -30.61
CA LEU A 43 8.06 5.23 -31.12
C LEU A 43 6.63 4.79 -30.71
N LEU A 44 6.34 3.50 -30.79
CA LEU A 44 5.06 2.95 -30.33
C LEU A 44 4.90 3.13 -28.81
N VAL A 45 5.92 2.86 -28.01
CA VAL A 45 5.91 3.09 -26.56
C VAL A 45 5.67 4.57 -26.25
N PHE A 46 6.32 5.46 -26.99
CA PHE A 46 6.11 6.91 -26.86
C PHE A 46 4.68 7.34 -27.22
N VAL A 47 4.14 6.85 -28.34
CA VAL A 47 2.76 7.14 -28.76
C VAL A 47 1.75 6.57 -27.77
N LEU A 48 1.95 5.32 -27.30
CA LEU A 48 1.10 4.69 -26.28
C LEU A 48 1.16 5.46 -24.97
N ALA A 49 2.32 5.96 -24.57
CA ALA A 49 2.45 6.79 -23.39
C ALA A 49 1.71 8.12 -23.50
N ILE A 50 1.74 8.77 -24.68
CA ILE A 50 0.97 9.99 -24.94
C ILE A 50 -0.53 9.67 -24.95
N MET A 51 -0.95 8.56 -25.57
CA MET A 51 -2.35 8.14 -25.59
C MET A 51 -2.87 7.80 -24.18
N VAL A 52 -2.07 7.08 -23.39
CA VAL A 52 -2.39 6.78 -21.99
C VAL A 52 -2.39 8.07 -21.19
N GLY A 53 -1.39 8.94 -21.33
CA GLY A 53 -1.32 10.23 -20.65
C GLY A 53 -2.49 11.17 -20.99
N THR A 54 -2.92 11.22 -22.24
CA THR A 54 -4.07 12.03 -22.68
C THR A 54 -5.41 11.44 -22.23
N ALA A 55 -5.59 10.12 -22.33
CA ALA A 55 -6.74 9.44 -21.75
C ALA A 55 -6.79 9.65 -20.22
N PHE A 56 -5.62 9.64 -19.58
CA PHE A 56 -5.45 9.87 -18.16
C PHE A 56 -5.87 11.29 -17.76
N LEU A 57 -5.40 12.32 -18.50
CA LEU A 57 -5.81 13.71 -18.30
C LEU A 57 -7.30 13.93 -18.60
N ALA A 58 -7.86 13.24 -19.60
CA ALA A 58 -9.29 13.30 -19.92
C ALA A 58 -10.15 12.70 -18.80
N VAL A 59 -9.70 11.62 -18.16
CA VAL A 59 -10.37 11.05 -16.98
C VAL A 59 -10.15 11.92 -15.74
N LEU A 60 -8.97 12.52 -15.57
CA LEU A 60 -8.67 13.50 -14.49
C LEU A 60 -9.68 14.64 -14.50
N TRP A 61 -9.92 15.20 -15.68
CA TRP A 61 -10.83 16.32 -15.86
C TRP A 61 -12.29 15.96 -15.59
N ARG A 62 -12.71 14.73 -15.93
CA ARG A 62 -14.11 14.30 -15.80
C ARG A 62 -14.46 13.67 -14.47
N SER A 63 -13.54 12.91 -13.87
CA SER A 63 -13.77 12.17 -12.61
C SER A 63 -12.45 11.88 -11.88
N PRO A 64 -11.96 12.82 -11.04
CA PRO A 64 -10.78 12.60 -10.19
C PRO A 64 -10.87 11.34 -9.32
N ALA A 65 -12.10 10.98 -8.94
CA ALA A 65 -12.37 9.81 -8.11
C ALA A 65 -12.19 8.48 -8.88
N THR A 66 -12.37 8.47 -10.20
CA THR A 66 -12.07 7.31 -11.06
C THR A 66 -10.56 7.08 -11.18
N LEU A 67 -9.77 8.14 -11.20
CA LEU A 67 -8.31 8.00 -11.23
C LEU A 67 -7.74 7.39 -9.97
N LEU A 68 -8.33 7.68 -8.82
CA LEU A 68 -7.97 7.01 -7.57
C LEU A 68 -8.15 5.49 -7.68
N ILE A 69 -9.21 5.02 -8.34
CA ILE A 69 -9.44 3.58 -8.57
C ILE A 69 -8.32 3.00 -9.43
N ILE A 70 -8.01 3.67 -10.54
CA ILE A 70 -6.93 3.26 -11.45
C ILE A 70 -5.61 3.17 -10.66
N TYR A 71 -5.37 4.13 -9.77
CA TYR A 71 -4.20 4.15 -8.91
C TYR A 71 -4.10 2.91 -8.02
N ILE A 72 -5.17 2.59 -7.28
CA ILE A 72 -5.22 1.42 -6.38
C ILE A 72 -4.99 0.11 -7.14
N ILE A 73 -5.51 0.00 -8.38
CA ILE A 73 -5.38 -1.21 -9.20
C ILE A 73 -3.97 -1.37 -9.78
N LEU A 74 -3.33 -0.28 -10.22
CA LEU A 74 -2.06 -0.35 -10.94
C LEU A 74 -0.83 -0.38 -10.01
N LEU A 75 -0.93 0.21 -8.82
CA LEU A 75 0.18 0.27 -7.87
C LEU A 75 0.81 -1.10 -7.56
N PRO A 76 0.05 -2.18 -7.30
CA PRO A 76 0.64 -3.48 -7.00
C PRO A 76 1.57 -4.01 -8.08
N ALA A 77 1.28 -3.77 -9.37
CA ALA A 77 2.07 -4.30 -10.49
C ALA A 77 3.15 -3.32 -10.97
N TYR A 78 3.35 -2.20 -10.28
CA TYR A 78 4.21 -1.10 -10.72
C TYR A 78 5.65 -1.53 -11.01
N ILE A 79 6.31 -2.21 -10.06
CA ILE A 79 7.72 -2.56 -10.21
C ILE A 79 7.93 -3.51 -11.39
N LEU A 80 7.08 -4.54 -11.54
CA LEU A 80 7.15 -5.44 -12.69
C LEU A 80 6.87 -4.74 -14.01
N THR A 81 5.96 -3.77 -14.01
CA THR A 81 5.63 -3.00 -15.23
C THR A 81 6.81 -2.14 -15.66
N ILE A 82 7.49 -1.47 -14.72
CA ILE A 82 8.68 -0.66 -15.03
C ILE A 82 9.88 -1.55 -15.37
N ALA A 83 10.05 -2.69 -14.71
CA ALA A 83 11.08 -3.66 -15.06
C ALA A 83 10.88 -4.20 -16.49
N ALA A 84 9.64 -4.56 -16.85
CA ALA A 84 9.31 -5.00 -18.20
C ALA A 84 9.58 -3.89 -19.21
N LEU A 85 9.21 -2.64 -18.88
CA LEU A 85 9.53 -1.48 -19.71
C LEU A 85 11.05 -1.34 -19.93
N TYR A 86 11.85 -1.52 -18.89
CA TYR A 86 13.31 -1.51 -19.01
C TYR A 86 13.81 -2.61 -19.94
N LYS A 87 13.37 -3.85 -19.73
CA LYS A 87 13.77 -5.01 -20.53
C LYS A 87 13.45 -4.85 -22.01
N PHE A 88 12.23 -4.42 -22.33
CA PHE A 88 11.77 -4.33 -23.71
C PHE A 88 12.23 -3.06 -24.43
N SER A 89 12.49 -1.97 -23.70
CA SER A 89 12.98 -0.73 -24.32
C SER A 89 14.51 -0.64 -24.36
N GLY A 90 15.23 -1.33 -23.47
CA GLY A 90 16.67 -1.17 -23.27
C GLY A 90 17.11 0.23 -22.84
N SER A 91 16.16 1.14 -22.51
CA SER A 91 16.45 2.56 -22.34
C SER A 91 16.32 3.01 -20.89
N THR A 92 17.46 3.37 -20.29
CA THR A 92 17.52 3.98 -18.95
C THR A 92 16.80 5.32 -18.90
N THR A 93 16.88 6.10 -19.99
CA THR A 93 16.23 7.41 -20.12
C THR A 93 14.72 7.27 -20.11
N LEU A 94 14.17 6.34 -20.91
CA LEU A 94 12.73 6.11 -20.97
C LEU A 94 12.19 5.70 -19.61
N VAL A 95 12.82 4.72 -18.95
CA VAL A 95 12.42 4.27 -17.61
C VAL A 95 12.50 5.40 -16.58
N THR A 96 13.52 6.25 -16.64
CA THR A 96 13.68 7.41 -15.74
C THR A 96 12.53 8.41 -15.91
N LEU A 97 12.07 8.64 -17.13
CA LEU A 97 10.92 9.51 -17.43
C LEU A 97 9.60 8.92 -16.92
N PHE A 98 9.38 7.61 -17.08
CA PHE A 98 8.13 6.96 -16.65
C PHE A 98 8.06 6.67 -15.17
N ARG A 99 9.17 6.30 -14.51
CA ARG A 99 9.21 5.97 -13.08
C ARG A 99 8.40 6.92 -12.17
N PRO A 100 8.51 8.25 -12.29
CA PRO A 100 7.79 9.19 -11.42
C PRO A 100 6.29 9.34 -11.72
N TRP A 101 5.71 8.58 -12.67
CA TRP A 101 4.30 8.74 -13.09
C TRP A 101 3.33 8.70 -11.91
N LYS A 102 3.60 7.82 -10.93
CA LYS A 102 2.74 7.63 -9.77
C LYS A 102 2.76 8.89 -8.88
N GLU A 103 3.92 9.51 -8.67
CA GLU A 103 4.03 10.77 -7.93
C GLU A 103 3.39 11.94 -8.69
N PHE A 104 3.67 12.05 -10.00
CA PHE A 104 3.07 13.09 -10.85
C PHE A 104 1.56 13.04 -10.81
N LEU A 105 0.99 11.84 -10.88
CA LEU A 105 -0.45 11.63 -10.85
C LEU A 105 -1.08 12.01 -9.51
N ALA A 106 -0.42 11.70 -8.39
CA ALA A 106 -0.85 12.13 -7.07
C ALA A 106 -0.81 13.67 -6.93
N ILE A 107 0.26 14.31 -7.41
CA ILE A 107 0.43 15.76 -7.40
C ILE A 107 -0.63 16.43 -8.29
N LEU A 108 -0.84 15.92 -9.50
CA LEU A 108 -1.86 16.43 -10.42
C LEU A 108 -3.26 16.31 -9.78
N LEU A 109 -3.60 15.18 -9.17
CA LEU A 109 -4.86 15.03 -8.45
C LEU A 109 -5.02 16.06 -7.33
N LEU A 110 -3.96 16.30 -6.53
CA LEU A 110 -3.97 17.31 -5.48
C LEU A 110 -4.18 18.72 -6.04
N ILE A 111 -3.49 19.08 -7.12
CA ILE A 111 -3.60 20.39 -7.76
C ILE A 111 -5.03 20.58 -8.31
N PHE A 112 -5.54 19.63 -9.07
CA PHE A 112 -6.88 19.72 -9.66
C PHE A 112 -7.97 19.84 -8.61
N ILE A 113 -7.86 19.08 -7.52
CA ILE A 113 -8.82 19.12 -6.41
C ILE A 113 -8.64 20.38 -5.59
N GLY A 114 -7.40 20.82 -5.36
CA GLY A 114 -7.08 22.08 -4.69
C GLY A 114 -7.68 23.29 -5.41
N ILE A 115 -7.45 23.39 -6.72
CA ILE A 115 -8.06 24.43 -7.57
C ILE A 115 -9.59 24.34 -7.51
N GLY A 116 -10.15 23.14 -7.62
CA GLY A 116 -11.59 22.90 -7.54
C GLY A 116 -12.21 23.25 -6.17
N ALA A 117 -11.45 23.13 -5.08
CA ALA A 117 -11.87 23.50 -3.73
C ALA A 117 -11.75 25.02 -3.49
N LEU A 118 -10.67 25.64 -3.99
CA LEU A 118 -10.43 27.09 -3.98
C LEU A 118 -11.52 27.83 -4.77
N HIS A 119 -11.84 27.39 -5.99
CA HIS A 119 -12.90 27.98 -6.83
C HIS A 119 -14.28 27.89 -6.19
N ARG A 120 -14.53 26.88 -5.35
CA ARG A 120 -15.82 26.71 -4.66
C ARG A 120 -15.83 27.36 -3.27
N LEU A 121 -14.71 27.91 -2.79
CA LEU A 121 -14.51 28.44 -1.42
C LEU A 121 -15.04 27.49 -0.33
N LYS A 122 -15.02 26.18 -0.59
CA LYS A 122 -15.57 25.15 0.28
C LYS A 122 -14.49 24.14 0.60
N ILE A 123 -13.52 24.55 1.41
CA ILE A 123 -12.73 23.58 2.18
C ILE A 123 -13.60 23.19 3.37
N THR A 124 -14.53 22.25 3.14
CA THR A 124 -15.27 21.64 4.25
C THR A 124 -14.33 20.69 4.97
N GLY A 125 -14.25 20.82 6.28
CA GLY A 125 -13.32 20.05 7.08
C GLY A 125 -12.82 20.82 8.29
N HIS A 126 -13.40 20.50 9.44
CA HIS A 126 -12.76 20.76 10.71
C HIS A 126 -11.32 20.22 10.70
N LEU A 127 -10.34 21.06 11.08
CA LEU A 127 -8.95 20.64 11.23
C LEU A 127 -8.84 19.79 12.49
N HIS A 128 -8.35 18.57 12.34
CA HIS A 128 -8.08 17.67 13.45
C HIS A 128 -6.61 17.74 13.86
N LYS A 129 -6.30 17.32 15.09
CA LYS A 129 -4.91 17.33 15.61
C LYS A 129 -3.94 16.57 14.70
N VAL A 130 -4.39 15.51 14.03
CA VAL A 130 -3.59 14.74 13.07
C VAL A 130 -3.20 15.61 11.86
N ASP A 131 -4.08 16.49 11.38
CA ASP A 131 -3.76 17.40 10.29
C ASP A 131 -2.60 18.33 10.68
N LEU A 132 -2.62 18.85 11.91
CA LEU A 132 -1.55 19.70 12.44
C LEU A 132 -0.21 18.94 12.59
N LEU A 133 -0.26 17.69 13.05
CA LEU A 133 0.93 16.84 13.17
C LEU A 133 1.54 16.53 11.79
N VAL A 134 0.70 16.17 10.82
CA VAL A 134 1.13 15.93 9.42
C VAL A 134 1.75 17.19 8.82
N PHE A 135 1.15 18.36 9.05
CA PHE A 135 1.69 19.63 8.59
C PHE A 135 3.02 19.97 9.28
N ALA A 136 3.12 19.79 10.60
CA ALA A 136 4.37 20.00 11.34
C ALA A 136 5.49 19.07 10.84
N TYR A 137 5.17 17.82 10.56
CA TYR A 137 6.11 16.85 9.99
C TYR A 137 6.58 17.26 8.58
N LEU A 138 5.68 17.77 7.74
CA LEU A 138 6.03 18.33 6.43
C LEU A 138 6.97 19.53 6.57
N LEU A 139 6.66 20.48 7.45
CA LEU A 139 7.50 21.65 7.70
C LEU A 139 8.89 21.26 8.20
N LEU A 140 8.98 20.27 9.09
CA LEU A 140 10.26 19.75 9.56
C LEU A 140 11.09 19.16 8.41
N ASN A 141 10.47 18.35 7.54
CA ASN A 141 11.18 17.80 6.37
C ASN A 141 11.61 18.90 5.39
N LEU A 142 10.80 19.94 5.18
CA LEU A 142 11.15 21.09 4.36
C LEU A 142 12.35 21.85 4.95
N LEU A 143 12.39 22.01 6.27
CA LEU A 143 13.53 22.62 6.95
C LEU A 143 14.81 21.83 6.68
N TYR A 144 14.80 20.51 6.88
CA TYR A 144 15.98 19.64 6.67
C TYR A 144 16.40 19.53 5.19
N LEU A 145 15.49 19.78 4.25
CA LEU A 145 15.83 19.83 2.83
C LEU A 145 16.75 21.02 2.50
N PHE A 146 16.52 22.18 3.13
CA PHE A 146 17.24 23.41 2.80
C PHE A 146 18.38 23.74 3.76
N VAL A 147 18.31 23.32 5.02
CA VAL A 147 19.43 23.44 5.96
C VAL A 147 20.59 22.59 5.43
N PRO A 148 21.83 23.11 5.32
CA PRO A 148 23.01 22.37 4.84
C PRO A 148 23.51 21.37 5.90
N TRP A 149 22.62 20.53 6.40
CA TRP A 149 22.86 19.49 7.37
C TRP A 149 22.73 18.14 6.67
N GLY A 150 23.81 17.37 6.66
CA GLY A 150 23.86 16.05 6.05
C GLY A 150 24.36 16.08 4.60
N PRO A 151 23.93 15.12 3.75
CA PRO A 151 24.45 14.93 2.40
C PRO A 151 24.18 16.10 1.44
N GLU A 152 24.68 15.98 0.22
CA GLU A 152 24.37 16.93 -0.86
C GLU A 152 22.86 17.07 -1.14
N LEU A 153 22.47 18.19 -1.76
CA LEU A 153 21.06 18.54 -1.96
C LEU A 153 20.28 17.47 -2.73
N THR A 154 20.91 16.80 -3.71
CA THR A 154 20.31 15.73 -4.50
C THR A 154 19.88 14.56 -3.61
N ILE A 155 20.77 14.09 -2.72
CA ILE A 155 20.48 12.99 -1.78
C ILE A 155 19.41 13.42 -0.78
N ARG A 156 19.50 14.64 -0.24
CA ARG A 156 18.47 15.21 0.64
C ARG A 156 17.10 15.27 -0.03
N PHE A 157 17.03 15.56 -1.32
CA PHE A 157 15.78 15.55 -2.08
C PHE A 157 15.18 14.15 -2.22
N TYR A 158 16.00 13.11 -2.44
CA TYR A 158 15.53 11.72 -2.42
C TYR A 158 14.99 11.33 -1.04
N GLY A 159 15.68 11.70 0.04
CA GLY A 159 15.22 11.49 1.41
C GLY A 159 13.91 12.23 1.71
N PHE A 160 13.83 13.51 1.36
CA PHE A 160 12.63 14.34 1.47
C PHE A 160 11.44 13.68 0.77
N ARG A 161 11.62 13.27 -0.49
CA ARG A 161 10.57 12.61 -1.27
C ARG A 161 10.08 11.33 -0.59
N ALA A 162 10.99 10.49 -0.11
CA ALA A 162 10.63 9.25 0.57
C ALA A 162 9.80 9.52 1.84
N ASN A 163 10.18 10.54 2.61
CA ASN A 163 9.55 10.85 3.89
C ASN A 163 8.21 11.59 3.74
N VAL A 164 8.02 12.41 2.70
CA VAL A 164 6.86 13.30 2.54
C VAL A 164 5.80 12.73 1.60
N LEU A 165 6.11 11.70 0.81
CA LEU A 165 5.15 11.16 -0.15
C LEU A 165 3.81 10.79 0.51
N PHE A 166 3.83 10.20 1.71
CA PHE A 166 2.60 9.87 2.43
C PHE A 166 1.72 11.07 2.77
N VAL A 167 2.32 12.25 3.00
CA VAL A 167 1.60 13.50 3.32
C VAL A 167 0.71 13.91 2.15
N LEU A 168 1.23 13.79 0.93
CA LEU A 168 0.46 14.05 -0.29
C LEU A 168 -0.75 13.13 -0.39
N ILE A 169 -0.56 11.84 -0.07
CA ILE A 169 -1.61 10.83 -0.21
C ILE A 169 -2.65 10.93 0.89
N TYR A 170 -2.21 11.25 2.11
CA TYR A 170 -3.08 11.68 3.20
C TYR A 170 -3.95 12.87 2.79
N GLY A 171 -3.34 13.90 2.17
CA GLY A 171 -4.04 15.08 1.64
C GLY A 171 -5.09 14.71 0.60
N LEU A 172 -4.77 13.79 -0.32
CA LEU A 172 -5.75 13.27 -1.29
C LEU A 172 -6.95 12.63 -0.59
N GLY A 173 -6.72 11.82 0.44
CA GLY A 173 -7.79 11.24 1.25
C GLY A 173 -8.66 12.31 1.92
N ARG A 174 -8.05 13.38 2.43
CA ARG A 174 -8.76 14.49 3.08
C ARG A 174 -9.61 15.31 2.12
N LEU A 175 -9.15 15.48 0.87
CA LEU A 175 -9.71 16.44 -0.06
C LEU A 175 -10.63 15.82 -1.12
N VAL A 176 -10.44 14.55 -1.50
CA VAL A 176 -11.27 13.90 -2.55
C VAL A 176 -12.61 13.47 -1.95
N PRO A 177 -13.76 14.06 -2.31
CA PRO A 177 -15.05 13.50 -1.94
C PRO A 177 -15.33 12.26 -2.80
N ILE A 178 -15.68 11.14 -2.15
CA ILE A 178 -16.07 9.92 -2.84
C ILE A 178 -17.52 9.52 -2.52
N SER A 179 -18.27 9.17 -3.54
CA SER A 179 -19.66 8.70 -3.40
C SER A 179 -19.74 7.35 -2.71
N SER A 180 -20.87 7.03 -2.07
CA SER A 180 -21.06 5.73 -1.40
C SER A 180 -20.93 4.55 -2.35
N ARG A 181 -21.33 4.71 -3.63
CA ARG A 181 -21.12 3.71 -4.68
C ARG A 181 -19.64 3.46 -4.90
N LEU A 182 -18.85 4.51 -5.03
CA LEU A 182 -17.40 4.41 -5.23
C LEU A 182 -16.71 3.79 -4.00
N GLN A 183 -17.15 4.12 -2.80
CA GLN A 183 -16.64 3.49 -1.57
C GLN A 183 -16.85 1.96 -1.58
N LYS A 184 -18.02 1.47 -2.04
CA LYS A 184 -18.27 0.03 -2.22
C LYS A 184 -17.30 -0.59 -3.22
N TRP A 185 -17.04 0.09 -4.35
CA TRP A 185 -16.06 -0.36 -5.35
C TRP A 185 -14.64 -0.42 -4.79
N ILE A 186 -14.18 0.64 -4.12
CA ILE A 186 -12.84 0.68 -3.52
C ILE A 186 -12.67 -0.46 -2.50
N PHE A 187 -13.66 -0.68 -1.64
CA PHE A 187 -13.64 -1.79 -0.69
C PHE A 187 -13.54 -3.15 -1.39
N GLY A 188 -14.35 -3.37 -2.44
CA GLY A 188 -14.29 -4.59 -3.26
C GLY A 188 -12.95 -4.78 -3.98
N ILE A 189 -12.35 -3.69 -4.48
CA ILE A 189 -11.04 -3.71 -5.15
C ILE A 189 -9.93 -4.06 -4.17
N ILE A 190 -9.93 -3.51 -2.95
CA ILE A 190 -8.95 -3.86 -1.91
C ILE A 190 -8.99 -5.37 -1.64
N ILE A 191 -10.18 -5.96 -1.50
CA ILE A 191 -10.31 -7.42 -1.33
C ILE A 191 -9.85 -8.16 -2.60
N GLY A 192 -10.27 -7.69 -3.78
CA GLY A 192 -9.91 -8.25 -5.07
C GLY A 192 -8.40 -8.31 -5.29
N VAL A 193 -7.66 -7.24 -4.95
CA VAL A 193 -6.18 -7.22 -5.01
C VAL A 193 -5.60 -8.32 -4.12
N GLY A 194 -6.12 -8.50 -2.90
CA GLY A 194 -5.65 -9.56 -2.00
C GLY A 194 -5.89 -10.97 -2.54
N VAL A 195 -7.07 -11.22 -3.10
CA VAL A 195 -7.42 -12.51 -3.72
C VAL A 195 -6.57 -12.76 -4.96
N LEU A 196 -6.44 -11.78 -5.86
CA LEU A 196 -5.61 -11.89 -7.06
C LEU A 196 -4.14 -12.11 -6.70
N ALA A 197 -3.63 -11.46 -5.65
CA ALA A 197 -2.28 -11.68 -5.17
C ALA A 197 -2.08 -13.11 -4.65
N ALA A 198 -3.08 -13.66 -3.96
CA ALA A 198 -3.05 -15.05 -3.52
C ALA A 198 -3.04 -16.03 -4.69
N LEU A 199 -3.91 -15.82 -5.68
CA LEU A 199 -3.91 -16.62 -6.91
C LEU A 199 -2.58 -16.49 -7.66
N GLY A 200 -2.02 -15.28 -7.76
CA GLY A 200 -0.71 -15.03 -8.36
C GLY A 200 0.41 -15.80 -7.64
N ALA A 201 0.43 -15.78 -6.30
CA ALA A 201 1.40 -16.53 -5.52
C ALA A 201 1.24 -18.05 -5.69
N LEU A 202 0.01 -18.56 -5.85
CA LEU A 202 -0.24 -19.97 -6.15
C LEU A 202 0.22 -20.34 -7.57
N VAL A 203 -0.02 -19.47 -8.56
CA VAL A 203 0.51 -19.64 -9.92
C VAL A 203 2.04 -19.65 -9.91
N GLU A 204 2.68 -18.82 -9.10
CA GLU A 204 4.14 -18.85 -8.92
C GLU A 204 4.67 -20.16 -8.35
N VAL A 205 3.88 -20.82 -7.51
CA VAL A 205 4.24 -22.12 -6.92
C VAL A 205 4.02 -23.24 -7.92
N ALA A 206 2.90 -23.22 -8.63
CA ALA A 206 2.46 -24.34 -9.45
C ALA A 206 2.99 -24.33 -10.88
N LEU A 207 3.13 -23.14 -11.49
CA LEU A 207 3.27 -23.01 -12.96
C LEU A 207 4.51 -22.24 -13.41
N LEU A 208 5.03 -21.31 -12.60
CA LEU A 208 6.11 -20.42 -13.03
C LEU A 208 7.49 -20.89 -12.55
N PRO A 209 8.54 -20.68 -13.36
CA PRO A 209 9.90 -21.00 -12.94
C PRO A 209 10.34 -20.15 -11.73
N PRO A 210 11.31 -20.63 -10.92
CA PRO A 210 11.85 -19.90 -9.78
C PRO A 210 12.42 -18.51 -10.09
N THR A 211 12.79 -18.28 -11.35
CA THR A 211 13.40 -17.05 -11.85
C THR A 211 12.40 -16.17 -12.63
N TRP A 212 11.10 -16.46 -12.59
CA TRP A 212 10.11 -15.80 -13.46
C TRP A 212 10.13 -14.26 -13.42
N PRO A 213 10.45 -13.54 -12.31
CA PRO A 213 10.52 -12.07 -12.37
C PRO A 213 11.61 -11.58 -13.35
N ASN A 214 12.66 -12.37 -13.57
CA ASN A 214 13.70 -12.06 -14.56
C ASN A 214 13.21 -12.21 -16.01
N LEU A 215 12.13 -12.97 -16.24
CA LEU A 215 11.45 -12.96 -17.54
C LEU A 215 10.90 -11.57 -17.87
N LEU A 216 10.65 -10.73 -16.86
CA LEU A 216 10.25 -9.33 -17.00
C LEU A 216 11.42 -8.35 -16.74
N GLY A 217 12.66 -8.82 -16.63
CA GLY A 217 13.84 -7.97 -16.43
C GLY A 217 13.97 -7.37 -15.04
N TYR A 218 13.34 -8.00 -14.02
CA TYR A 218 13.39 -7.53 -12.64
C TYR A 218 14.83 -7.35 -12.13
N ALA A 219 15.66 -8.39 -12.21
CA ALA A 219 17.05 -8.33 -11.72
C ALA A 219 17.85 -7.21 -12.38
N ASP A 220 17.80 -7.08 -13.70
CA ASP A 220 18.55 -6.04 -14.43
C ASP A 220 18.07 -4.64 -14.09
N TYR A 221 16.75 -4.46 -13.93
CA TYR A 221 16.16 -3.20 -13.48
C TYR A 221 16.61 -2.82 -12.06
N ILE A 222 16.63 -3.79 -11.15
CA ILE A 222 17.07 -3.56 -9.77
C ILE A 222 18.56 -3.23 -9.70
N ARG A 223 19.40 -3.96 -10.46
CA ARG A 223 20.83 -3.67 -10.57
C ARG A 223 21.08 -2.25 -11.09
N GLU A 224 20.53 -1.93 -12.26
CA GLU A 224 20.78 -0.65 -12.96
C GLU A 224 20.36 0.56 -12.11
N PHE A 225 19.20 0.49 -11.46
CA PHE A 225 18.60 1.67 -10.86
C PHE A 225 18.72 1.76 -9.35
N PHE A 226 18.94 0.64 -8.67
CA PHE A 226 19.08 0.58 -7.23
C PHE A 226 20.49 0.10 -6.81
N GLY A 227 21.36 -0.26 -7.76
CA GLY A 227 22.72 -0.72 -7.47
C GLY A 227 22.76 -2.06 -6.74
N GLN A 228 21.66 -2.82 -6.77
CA GLN A 228 21.54 -4.07 -6.03
C GLN A 228 21.79 -5.26 -6.96
N GLU A 229 22.91 -5.94 -6.73
CA GLU A 229 23.23 -7.16 -7.47
C GLU A 229 22.25 -8.30 -7.14
N PRO A 230 21.88 -9.14 -8.13
CA PRO A 230 21.16 -10.38 -7.86
C PRO A 230 22.00 -11.31 -6.99
N THR A 231 21.35 -11.96 -6.03
CA THR A 231 21.98 -12.83 -5.03
C THR A 231 21.21 -14.14 -4.89
N GLY A 232 21.81 -15.10 -4.19
CA GLY A 232 21.17 -16.37 -3.84
C GLY A 232 20.97 -17.31 -5.03
N HIS A 233 20.17 -18.35 -4.83
CA HIS A 233 19.98 -19.44 -5.78
C HIS A 233 19.04 -19.08 -6.93
N TYR A 234 18.26 -18.01 -6.79
CA TYR A 234 17.22 -17.63 -7.74
C TYR A 234 17.63 -16.47 -8.65
N GLY A 235 18.82 -15.90 -8.50
CA GLY A 235 19.27 -14.76 -9.29
C GLY A 235 18.32 -13.56 -9.18
N LEU A 236 17.82 -13.30 -7.98
CA LEU A 236 16.88 -12.21 -7.66
C LEU A 236 17.47 -11.36 -6.52
N SER A 237 16.76 -10.32 -6.07
CA SER A 237 17.18 -9.58 -4.87
C SER A 237 17.15 -10.49 -3.63
N TRP A 238 18.00 -10.20 -2.65
CA TRP A 238 18.13 -10.96 -1.40
C TRP A 238 16.78 -11.17 -0.66
N THR A 239 15.80 -10.29 -0.89
CA THR A 239 14.43 -10.38 -0.35
C THR A 239 13.62 -11.56 -0.87
N PHE A 240 14.01 -12.21 -1.98
CA PHE A 240 13.34 -13.39 -2.56
C PHE A 240 13.75 -14.71 -1.93
N GLU A 241 14.71 -14.69 -1.01
CA GLU A 241 15.25 -15.89 -0.38
C GLU A 241 15.36 -15.68 1.13
N THR A 242 15.21 -16.76 1.88
CA THR A 242 15.50 -16.78 3.32
C THR A 242 16.94 -17.24 3.57
N SER A 243 17.43 -17.10 4.80
CA SER A 243 18.77 -17.62 5.18
C SER A 243 18.93 -19.12 4.94
N THR A 244 17.84 -19.89 4.96
CA THR A 244 17.85 -21.35 4.75
C THR A 244 17.71 -21.74 3.28
N GLY A 245 17.73 -20.75 2.37
CA GLY A 245 17.57 -20.97 0.94
C GLY A 245 16.13 -21.27 0.49
N LEU A 246 15.14 -20.99 1.35
CA LEU A 246 13.72 -21.12 0.98
C LEU A 246 13.28 -19.91 0.14
N ARG A 247 12.66 -20.18 -1.02
CA ARG A 247 12.10 -19.16 -1.92
C ARG A 247 10.88 -18.46 -1.34
N ARG A 248 10.84 -17.14 -1.48
CA ARG A 248 9.74 -16.27 -1.06
C ARG A 248 8.97 -15.77 -2.29
N ARG A 249 7.64 -15.84 -2.26
CA ARG A 249 6.77 -15.45 -3.40
C ARG A 249 6.40 -13.97 -3.32
N SER A 250 6.25 -13.32 -4.48
CA SER A 250 5.95 -11.87 -4.57
C SER A 250 4.61 -11.53 -5.20
N ALA A 251 3.95 -12.51 -5.84
CA ALA A 251 2.91 -12.28 -6.84
C ALA A 251 3.33 -11.16 -7.82
N PHE A 252 2.37 -10.31 -8.21
CA PHE A 252 2.62 -9.14 -9.04
C PHE A 252 3.33 -7.98 -8.32
N PHE A 253 3.58 -8.05 -7.00
CA PHE A 253 4.24 -6.97 -6.24
C PHE A 253 5.75 -6.85 -6.49
N ALA A 254 6.38 -7.82 -7.17
CA ALA A 254 7.83 -7.87 -7.39
C ALA A 254 8.70 -7.84 -6.12
N ASN A 255 8.10 -7.87 -4.92
CA ASN A 255 8.80 -7.89 -3.65
C ASN A 255 7.95 -8.70 -2.64
N PRO A 256 8.48 -9.81 -2.09
CA PRO A 256 7.75 -10.61 -1.10
C PRO A 256 7.35 -9.84 0.16
N LEU A 257 8.15 -8.85 0.59
CA LEU A 257 7.85 -8.03 1.76
C LEU A 257 6.71 -7.03 1.49
N GLU A 258 6.60 -6.52 0.26
CA GLU A 258 5.50 -5.67 -0.15
C GLU A 258 4.19 -6.47 -0.24
N LEU A 259 4.24 -7.70 -0.81
CA LEU A 259 3.10 -8.61 -0.78
C LEU A 259 2.67 -8.88 0.67
N ALA A 260 3.61 -9.24 1.55
CA ALA A 260 3.34 -9.52 2.95
C ALA A 260 2.76 -8.33 3.72
N SER A 261 3.18 -7.10 3.41
CA SER A 261 2.61 -5.90 4.02
C SER A 261 1.23 -5.56 3.44
N SER A 262 1.04 -5.83 2.15
CA SER A 262 -0.23 -5.63 1.45
C SER A 262 -1.33 -6.58 1.94
N THR A 263 -0.97 -7.79 2.40
CA THR A 263 -1.95 -8.71 3.03
C THR A 263 -2.51 -8.16 4.35
N LEU A 264 -1.79 -7.30 5.07
CA LEU A 264 -2.34 -6.61 6.26
C LEU A 264 -3.42 -5.60 5.89
N VAL A 265 -3.35 -5.01 4.69
CA VAL A 265 -4.37 -4.08 4.19
C VAL A 265 -5.59 -4.85 3.67
N THR A 266 -5.36 -5.84 2.80
CA THR A 266 -6.44 -6.62 2.18
C THR A 266 -7.10 -7.57 3.17
N GLY A 267 -6.32 -8.12 4.12
CA GLY A 267 -6.77 -8.91 5.25
C GLY A 267 -7.69 -8.13 6.19
N ALA A 268 -7.39 -6.86 6.47
CA ALA A 268 -8.29 -6.00 7.24
C ALA A 268 -9.68 -5.85 6.57
N ALA A 269 -9.72 -5.76 5.24
CA ALA A 269 -10.98 -5.70 4.50
C ALA A 269 -11.73 -7.04 4.53
N ALA A 270 -11.03 -8.16 4.37
CA ALA A 270 -11.62 -9.50 4.50
C ALA A 270 -12.14 -9.78 5.92
N LEU A 271 -11.43 -9.33 6.96
CA LEU A 271 -11.87 -9.41 8.36
C LEU A 271 -13.17 -8.62 8.58
N TYR A 272 -13.25 -7.40 8.03
CA TYR A 272 -14.48 -6.63 8.09
C TYR A 272 -15.63 -7.37 7.40
N LEU A 273 -15.40 -7.89 6.20
CA LEU A 273 -16.41 -8.67 5.44
C LEU A 273 -16.89 -9.89 6.25
N MET A 274 -15.96 -10.63 6.86
CA MET A 274 -16.26 -11.81 7.68
C MET A 274 -17.14 -11.49 8.89
N PHE A 275 -16.92 -10.34 9.55
CA PHE A 275 -17.55 -10.03 10.84
C PHE A 275 -18.71 -9.03 10.78
N ALA A 276 -18.79 -8.22 9.73
CA ALA A 276 -19.86 -7.24 9.56
C ALA A 276 -21.21 -7.95 9.31
N TYR A 277 -21.22 -9.05 8.56
CA TYR A 277 -22.44 -9.78 8.26
C TYR A 277 -22.91 -10.70 9.40
N ARG A 278 -24.23 -10.94 9.44
CA ARG A 278 -24.86 -11.91 10.35
C ARG A 278 -24.29 -13.32 10.14
N PRO A 279 -24.32 -14.18 11.18
CA PRO A 279 -23.96 -15.59 11.04
C PRO A 279 -24.78 -16.27 9.93
N LYS A 280 -24.13 -17.16 9.16
CA LYS A 280 -24.72 -17.98 8.07
C LYS A 280 -25.09 -17.26 6.77
N THR A 281 -24.65 -16.02 6.54
CA THR A 281 -24.80 -15.36 5.24
C THR A 281 -23.68 -15.73 4.26
N ILE A 282 -23.96 -15.67 2.96
CA ILE A 282 -22.94 -15.86 1.91
C ILE A 282 -21.79 -14.87 2.06
N GLY A 283 -22.07 -13.61 2.43
CA GLY A 283 -21.06 -12.57 2.63
C GLY A 283 -20.04 -12.92 3.71
N ARG A 284 -20.48 -13.57 4.80
CA ARG A 284 -19.57 -14.05 5.84
C ARG A 284 -18.65 -15.16 5.35
N TRP A 285 -19.19 -16.14 4.62
CA TRP A 285 -18.39 -17.23 4.04
C TRP A 285 -17.40 -16.74 3.00
N LEU A 286 -17.80 -15.77 2.17
CA LEU A 286 -16.89 -15.07 1.27
C LEU A 286 -15.78 -14.36 2.05
N GLY A 287 -16.10 -13.67 3.14
CA GLY A 287 -15.10 -13.06 4.03
C GLY A 287 -14.08 -14.06 4.58
N ILE A 288 -14.55 -15.23 5.05
CA ILE A 288 -13.69 -16.31 5.53
C ILE A 288 -12.79 -16.84 4.40
N ALA A 289 -13.36 -17.11 3.23
CA ALA A 289 -12.62 -17.62 2.08
C ALA A 289 -11.56 -16.63 1.59
N CYS A 290 -11.93 -15.34 1.45
CA CYS A 290 -10.99 -14.29 1.08
C CYS A 290 -9.87 -14.14 2.12
N TRP A 291 -10.21 -14.13 3.41
CA TRP A 291 -9.21 -14.03 4.49
C TRP A 291 -8.25 -15.24 4.47
N GLY A 292 -8.77 -16.46 4.29
CA GLY A 292 -7.95 -17.67 4.19
C GLY A 292 -7.00 -17.67 3.00
N LEU A 293 -7.48 -17.24 1.82
CA LEU A 293 -6.62 -17.08 0.63
C LEU A 293 -5.53 -16.01 0.84
N ILE A 294 -5.87 -14.88 1.45
CA ILE A 294 -4.90 -13.82 1.78
C ILE A 294 -3.88 -14.31 2.82
N ALA A 295 -4.31 -15.08 3.83
CA ALA A 295 -3.41 -15.68 4.79
C ALA A 295 -2.46 -16.70 4.13
N LEU A 296 -2.96 -17.48 3.18
CA LEU A 296 -2.14 -18.43 2.41
C LEU A 296 -1.06 -17.70 1.61
N SER A 297 -1.40 -16.59 0.94
CA SER A 297 -0.40 -15.81 0.20
C SER A 297 0.65 -15.20 1.12
N LEU A 298 0.27 -14.75 2.32
CA LEU A 298 1.20 -14.31 3.35
C LEU A 298 2.14 -15.43 3.78
N ILE A 299 1.66 -16.65 4.00
CA ILE A 299 2.52 -17.79 4.33
C ILE A 299 3.56 -18.04 3.22
N LEU A 300 3.16 -17.94 1.96
CA LEU A 300 4.05 -18.10 0.80
C LEU A 300 5.13 -16.99 0.67
N THR A 301 4.96 -15.84 1.33
CA THR A 301 6.01 -14.80 1.40
C THR A 301 7.10 -15.13 2.44
N VAL A 302 6.83 -16.06 3.35
CA VAL A 302 7.70 -16.42 4.48
C VAL A 302 8.13 -15.17 5.29
N SER A 303 7.23 -14.19 5.45
CA SER A 303 7.49 -12.95 6.21
C SER A 303 7.12 -13.11 7.68
N ARG A 304 8.13 -13.19 8.57
CA ARG A 304 7.94 -13.39 10.02
C ARG A 304 7.14 -12.26 10.67
N ALA A 305 7.61 -11.03 10.48
CA ALA A 305 7.00 -9.85 11.09
C ALA A 305 5.56 -9.66 10.61
N SER A 306 5.31 -9.80 9.30
CA SER A 306 3.95 -9.68 8.75
C SER A 306 3.03 -10.83 9.17
N THR A 307 3.54 -12.06 9.31
CA THR A 307 2.74 -13.21 9.79
C THR A 307 2.30 -13.00 11.24
N LEU A 308 3.21 -12.60 12.12
CA LEU A 308 2.87 -12.26 13.50
C LEU A 308 1.90 -11.07 13.55
N ALA A 309 2.16 -10.03 12.77
CA ALA A 309 1.30 -8.86 12.65
C ALA A 309 -0.12 -9.22 12.22
N PHE A 310 -0.29 -10.13 11.26
CA PHE A 310 -1.58 -10.55 10.74
C PHE A 310 -2.41 -11.30 11.79
N GLY A 311 -1.76 -12.13 12.61
CA GLY A 311 -2.38 -12.77 13.77
C GLY A 311 -2.84 -11.75 14.81
N ILE A 312 -1.95 -10.86 15.24
CA ILE A 312 -2.26 -9.80 16.23
C ILE A 312 -3.36 -8.89 15.69
N GLN A 313 -3.27 -8.46 14.43
CA GLN A 313 -4.28 -7.65 13.74
C GLN A 313 -5.64 -8.34 13.74
N THR A 314 -5.70 -9.65 13.48
CA THR A 314 -6.94 -10.44 13.51
C THR A 314 -7.58 -10.45 14.89
N VAL A 315 -6.78 -10.66 15.94
CA VAL A 315 -7.25 -10.61 17.34
C VAL A 315 -7.78 -9.22 17.70
N VAL A 316 -7.00 -8.17 17.40
CA VAL A 316 -7.37 -6.78 17.70
C VAL A 316 -8.61 -6.34 16.91
N ALA A 317 -8.70 -6.70 15.63
CA ALA A 317 -9.87 -6.49 14.80
C ALA A 317 -11.11 -7.15 15.41
N ALA A 318 -11.01 -8.41 15.83
CA ALA A 318 -12.11 -9.12 16.49
C ALA A 318 -12.53 -8.45 17.81
N VAL A 319 -11.58 -7.91 18.59
CA VAL A 319 -11.88 -7.11 19.80
C VAL A 319 -12.61 -5.82 19.45
N TRP A 320 -12.14 -5.06 18.45
CA TRP A 320 -12.78 -3.81 18.01
C TRP A 320 -14.20 -4.04 17.48
N LEU A 321 -14.44 -5.19 16.86
CA LEU A 321 -15.75 -5.63 16.37
C LEU A 321 -16.61 -6.31 17.44
N ARG A 322 -16.14 -6.37 18.70
CA ARG A 322 -16.80 -7.01 19.85
C ARG A 322 -17.10 -8.50 19.63
N LYS A 323 -16.21 -9.23 18.96
CA LYS A 323 -16.27 -10.67 18.66
C LYS A 323 -15.18 -11.45 19.43
N THR A 324 -15.05 -11.23 20.73
CA THR A 324 -13.95 -11.77 21.57
C THR A 324 -13.82 -13.30 21.57
N ARG A 325 -14.94 -14.04 21.47
CA ARG A 325 -14.89 -15.52 21.32
C ARG A 325 -14.16 -15.97 20.06
N PHE A 326 -14.26 -15.20 18.97
CA PHE A 326 -13.51 -15.45 17.75
C PHE A 326 -12.04 -15.06 17.88
N ALA A 327 -11.74 -13.99 18.62
CA ALA A 327 -10.37 -13.61 18.92
C ALA A 327 -9.61 -14.76 19.62
N LEU A 328 -10.28 -15.42 20.58
CA LEU A 328 -9.74 -16.60 21.25
C LEU A 328 -9.57 -17.79 20.29
N PHE A 329 -10.60 -18.10 19.47
CA PHE A 329 -10.52 -19.18 18.49
C PHE A 329 -9.36 -19.01 17.51
N PHE A 330 -9.20 -17.82 16.91
CA PHE A 330 -8.11 -17.56 15.97
C PHE A 330 -6.73 -17.53 16.65
N SER A 331 -6.65 -17.13 17.92
CA SER A 331 -5.40 -17.22 18.69
C SER A 331 -4.97 -18.68 18.89
N VAL A 332 -5.93 -19.55 19.24
CA VAL A 332 -5.69 -21.00 19.41
C VAL A 332 -5.38 -21.67 18.06
N LEU A 333 -6.12 -21.33 17.01
CA LEU A 333 -5.89 -21.86 15.66
C LEU A 333 -4.55 -21.41 15.09
N GLY A 334 -4.15 -20.15 15.31
CA GLY A 334 -2.84 -19.63 14.92
C GLY A 334 -1.70 -20.32 15.64
N ALA A 335 -1.83 -20.55 16.95
CA ALA A 335 -0.86 -21.34 17.72
C ALA A 335 -0.78 -22.79 17.23
N PHE A 336 -1.92 -23.43 16.96
CA PHE A 336 -1.98 -24.80 16.43
C PHE A 336 -1.39 -24.89 15.01
N GLY A 337 -1.71 -23.96 14.12
CA GLY A 337 -1.19 -23.91 12.75
C GLY A 337 0.33 -23.66 12.72
N LEU A 338 0.86 -22.85 13.64
CA LEU A 338 2.29 -22.67 13.82
C LEU A 338 2.96 -23.99 14.27
N ILE A 339 2.39 -24.68 15.25
CA ILE A 339 2.90 -25.96 15.75
C ILE A 339 2.88 -27.03 14.65
N VAL A 340 1.76 -27.18 13.94
CA VAL A 340 1.62 -28.16 12.85
C VAL A 340 2.52 -27.80 11.67
N GLY A 341 2.59 -26.52 11.29
CA GLY A 341 3.45 -26.05 10.20
C GLY A 341 4.94 -26.28 10.48
N VAL A 342 5.37 -26.09 11.72
CA VAL A 342 6.73 -26.40 12.17
C VAL A 342 7.01 -27.91 12.15
N LEU A 343 6.02 -28.74 12.49
CA LEU A 343 6.19 -30.20 12.59
C LEU A 343 6.01 -30.96 11.27
N VAL A 344 5.35 -30.38 10.27
CA VAL A 344 4.91 -31.10 9.04
C VAL A 344 5.51 -30.55 7.75
N LEU A 345 6.06 -29.32 7.74
CA LEU A 345 6.53 -28.68 6.51
C LEU A 345 8.06 -28.78 6.33
N ASP A 346 8.48 -28.67 5.06
CA ASP A 346 9.87 -28.60 4.55
C ASP A 346 10.95 -28.37 5.64
N PRO A 347 11.98 -29.24 5.76
CA PRO A 347 13.06 -29.08 6.74
C PRO A 347 13.70 -27.67 6.76
N ARG A 348 13.73 -26.97 5.63
CA ARG A 348 14.23 -25.59 5.52
C ARG A 348 13.32 -24.57 6.19
N LEU A 349 12.01 -24.81 6.20
CA LEU A 349 11.03 -23.98 6.89
C LEU A 349 11.11 -24.21 8.40
N LEU A 350 11.24 -25.47 8.84
CA LEU A 350 11.48 -25.79 10.25
C LEU A 350 12.77 -25.13 10.75
N ALA A 351 13.88 -25.28 10.02
CA ALA A 351 15.14 -24.62 10.36
C ALA A 351 14.97 -23.10 10.44
N PHE A 352 14.27 -22.49 9.48
CA PHE A 352 13.99 -21.06 9.49
C PHE A 352 13.19 -20.62 10.73
N VAL A 353 12.18 -21.39 11.14
CA VAL A 353 11.40 -21.08 12.35
C VAL A 353 12.23 -21.27 13.62
N VAL A 354 13.03 -22.33 13.73
CA VAL A 354 13.91 -22.57 14.87
C VAL A 354 14.93 -21.43 15.00
N GLU A 355 15.64 -21.10 13.92
CA GLU A 355 16.57 -19.94 13.88
C GLU A 355 15.88 -18.62 14.24
N SER A 356 14.58 -18.51 13.96
CA SER A 356 13.76 -17.34 14.28
C SER A 356 13.43 -17.22 15.76
N ILE A 357 13.19 -18.34 16.43
CA ILE A 357 12.87 -18.37 17.87
C ILE A 357 14.16 -18.30 18.71
N THR A 358 15.25 -18.90 18.24
CA THR A 358 16.55 -18.91 18.93
C THR A 358 17.38 -17.65 18.69
N PHE A 359 16.91 -16.69 17.88
CA PHE A 359 17.64 -15.48 17.49
C PHE A 359 18.98 -15.75 16.77
N GLN A 360 19.13 -16.93 16.16
CA GLN A 360 20.34 -17.35 15.44
C GLN A 360 20.32 -16.97 13.96
N ASN A 361 19.17 -16.51 13.45
CA ASN A 361 19.04 -16.09 12.07
C ASN A 361 19.89 -14.85 11.75
N PRO A 362 20.77 -14.87 10.72
CA PRO A 362 21.63 -13.75 10.38
C PRO A 362 20.89 -12.45 10.11
N SER A 363 19.71 -12.52 9.46
CA SER A 363 18.89 -11.33 9.18
C SER A 363 18.35 -10.67 10.47
N MET A 364 18.02 -11.44 11.51
CA MET A 364 17.60 -10.84 12.79
C MET A 364 18.77 -10.21 13.54
N GLN A 365 19.94 -10.84 13.51
CA GLN A 365 21.15 -10.27 14.10
C GLN A 365 21.55 -8.97 13.39
N GLY A 366 21.43 -8.94 12.06
CA GLY A 366 21.58 -7.71 11.26
C GLY A 366 20.62 -6.61 11.70
N HIS A 367 19.32 -6.90 11.81
CA HIS A 367 18.36 -5.92 12.30
C HIS A 367 18.66 -5.43 13.73
N LEU A 368 19.03 -6.31 14.66
CA LEU A 368 19.38 -5.91 16.04
C LEU A 368 20.62 -5.02 16.06
N HIS A 369 21.63 -5.33 15.24
CA HIS A 369 22.81 -4.49 15.08
C HIS A 369 22.43 -3.11 14.51
N ASP A 370 21.65 -3.08 13.43
CA ASP A 370 21.15 -1.85 12.81
C ASP A 370 20.36 -0.99 13.79
N TRP A 371 19.52 -1.60 14.62
CA TRP A 371 18.78 -0.91 15.67
C TRP A 371 19.71 -0.30 16.72
N GLY A 372 20.76 -1.02 17.11
CA GLY A 372 21.80 -0.51 18.01
C GLY A 372 22.51 0.71 17.44
N VAL A 373 22.93 0.65 16.17
CA VAL A 373 23.56 1.76 15.45
C VAL A 373 22.61 2.96 15.33
N GLY A 374 21.35 2.71 14.96
CA GLY A 374 20.32 3.76 14.86
C GLY A 374 20.05 4.43 16.20
N LEU A 375 19.93 3.64 17.27
CA LEU A 375 19.72 4.15 18.62
C LEU A 375 20.93 4.96 19.11
N GLN A 376 22.16 4.46 18.91
CA GLN A 376 23.37 5.18 19.27
C GLN A 376 23.47 6.52 18.53
N THR A 377 23.17 6.53 17.22
CA THR A 377 23.16 7.75 16.40
C THR A 377 22.12 8.75 16.90
N MET A 378 20.93 8.29 17.29
CA MET A 378 19.91 9.19 17.88
C MET A 378 20.31 9.75 19.24
N PHE A 379 21.17 9.06 20.00
CA PHE A 379 21.71 9.58 21.26
C PHE A 379 22.86 10.56 21.05
N SER A 380 23.75 10.32 20.09
CA SER A 380 24.84 11.24 19.75
C SER A 380 24.32 12.50 19.05
N ASP A 381 23.34 12.32 18.17
CA ASP A 381 22.78 13.35 17.30
C ASP A 381 21.26 13.40 17.48
N PRO A 382 20.74 13.98 18.58
CA PRO A 382 19.31 13.98 18.90
C PRO A 382 18.46 14.79 17.91
N LEU A 383 19.09 15.69 17.15
CA LEU A 383 18.48 16.43 16.04
C LEU A 383 18.56 15.67 14.71
N GLY A 384 19.18 14.49 14.67
CA GLY A 384 19.40 13.71 13.45
C GLY A 384 20.57 14.22 12.62
N ILE A 385 21.00 13.41 11.67
CA ILE A 385 22.18 13.66 10.83
C ILE A 385 21.85 14.12 9.40
N GLY A 386 20.56 14.35 9.10
CA GLY A 386 20.10 14.90 7.83
C GLY A 386 19.38 13.90 6.93
N LEU A 387 18.61 14.42 5.96
CA LEU A 387 17.80 13.62 5.05
C LEU A 387 18.65 12.75 4.11
N GLY A 388 18.19 11.52 3.88
CA GLY A 388 18.84 10.59 2.94
C GLY A 388 20.04 9.82 3.49
N THR A 389 20.40 10.02 4.76
CA THR A 389 21.49 9.33 5.48
C THR A 389 21.14 7.92 5.97
N SER A 390 19.94 7.41 5.68
CA SER A 390 19.48 6.12 6.20
C SER A 390 18.46 5.47 5.26
N GLY A 391 18.26 4.16 5.42
CA GLY A 391 17.33 3.37 4.61
C GLY A 391 17.74 3.27 3.15
N GLN A 392 16.78 3.06 2.26
CA GLN A 392 17.03 2.81 0.83
C GLN A 392 17.76 3.97 0.11
N THR A 393 17.55 5.23 0.54
CA THR A 393 18.30 6.37 -0.01
C THR A 393 19.76 6.31 0.41
N GLY A 394 20.04 6.09 1.70
CA GLY A 394 21.41 5.93 2.19
C GLY A 394 22.11 4.73 1.55
N ASN A 395 21.43 3.59 1.45
CA ASN A 395 21.96 2.37 0.81
C ASN A 395 22.35 2.62 -0.65
N ARG A 396 21.57 3.43 -1.38
CA ARG A 396 21.82 3.73 -2.79
C ARG A 396 23.05 4.61 -3.00
N PHE A 397 23.30 5.54 -2.08
CA PHE A 397 24.37 6.54 -2.21
C PHE A 397 25.59 6.26 -1.34
N GLY A 398 25.61 5.15 -0.58
CA GLY A 398 26.76 4.71 0.23
C GLY A 398 26.82 5.27 1.65
N ASP A 399 25.86 6.10 2.05
CA ASP A 399 25.86 6.85 3.32
C ASP A 399 24.88 6.29 4.37
N SER A 400 24.52 5.00 4.28
CA SER A 400 23.46 4.44 5.12
C SER A 400 23.89 4.20 6.56
N THR A 401 23.31 4.97 7.48
CA THR A 401 23.41 4.79 8.92
C THR A 401 22.10 4.20 9.43
N SER A 402 22.15 3.02 10.08
CA SER A 402 20.99 2.19 10.45
C SER A 402 20.26 1.56 9.25
N GLY A 403 20.16 0.23 9.22
CA GLY A 403 19.48 -0.53 8.16
C GLY A 403 17.95 -0.44 8.15
N GLU A 404 17.27 -1.53 7.79
CA GLU A 404 15.84 -1.51 7.42
C GLU A 404 14.89 -1.47 8.63
N ASN A 405 14.65 -0.29 9.20
CA ASN A 405 13.61 -0.04 10.21
C ASN A 405 13.02 1.37 10.03
N GLN A 406 11.70 1.48 9.82
CA GLN A 406 11.02 2.74 9.56
C GLN A 406 11.29 3.80 10.64
N PHE A 407 11.26 3.40 11.92
CA PHE A 407 11.39 4.32 13.05
C PHE A 407 12.83 4.81 13.19
N PHE A 408 13.82 3.92 13.10
CA PHE A 408 15.22 4.33 13.17
C PHE A 408 15.65 5.13 11.95
N ILE A 409 15.16 4.81 10.75
CA ILE A 409 15.42 5.62 9.54
C ILE A 409 14.95 7.06 9.77
N LEU A 410 13.75 7.27 10.30
CA LEU A 410 13.23 8.61 10.57
C LEU A 410 13.94 9.28 11.74
N GLY A 411 14.27 8.54 12.81
CA GLY A 411 14.99 9.05 13.97
C GLY A 411 16.43 9.48 13.64
N VAL A 412 17.14 8.73 12.81
CA VAL A 412 18.47 9.07 12.33
C VAL A 412 18.42 10.30 11.40
N GLN A 413 17.44 10.38 10.49
CA GLN A 413 17.37 11.48 9.54
C GLN A 413 16.86 12.81 10.14
N LEU A 414 15.81 12.75 10.97
CA LEU A 414 15.06 13.92 11.46
C LEU A 414 15.14 14.10 12.99
N GLY A 415 15.95 13.27 13.66
CA GLY A 415 16.10 13.29 15.10
C GLY A 415 14.90 12.76 15.87
N ILE A 416 14.98 12.91 17.19
CA ILE A 416 13.93 12.49 18.13
C ILE A 416 12.61 13.20 17.82
N LEU A 417 12.66 14.49 17.43
CA LEU A 417 11.46 15.26 17.09
C LEU A 417 10.72 14.68 15.89
N GLY A 418 11.44 14.37 14.79
CA GLY A 418 10.84 13.78 13.60
C GLY A 418 10.21 12.42 13.88
N LEU A 419 10.90 11.58 14.66
CA LEU A 419 10.37 10.29 15.09
C LEU A 419 9.10 10.44 15.95
N LEU A 420 9.11 11.33 16.94
CA LEU A 420 7.96 11.56 17.81
C LEU A 420 6.75 12.06 17.01
N LEU A 421 6.95 13.01 16.10
CA LEU A 421 5.88 13.47 15.20
C LEU A 421 5.29 12.31 14.40
N TYR A 422 6.14 11.46 13.82
CA TYR A 422 5.69 10.31 13.04
C TYR A 422 4.90 9.29 13.88
N ILE A 423 5.38 8.96 15.09
CA ILE A 423 4.67 8.07 16.02
C ILE A 423 3.29 8.65 16.39
N LEU A 424 3.21 9.95 16.67
CA LEU A 424 1.95 10.62 16.98
C LEU A 424 0.99 10.65 15.78
N ILE A 425 1.50 10.81 14.56
CA ILE A 425 0.71 10.68 13.33
C ILE A 425 0.17 9.26 13.21
N LEU A 426 0.97 8.22 13.44
CA LEU A 426 0.51 6.83 13.37
C LEU A 426 -0.56 6.53 14.43
N TRP A 427 -0.34 6.95 15.68
CA TRP A 427 -1.32 6.81 16.75
C TRP A 427 -2.62 7.54 16.40
N GLY A 428 -2.50 8.80 15.95
CA GLY A 428 -3.63 9.61 15.52
C GLY A 428 -4.39 8.97 14.34
N SER A 429 -3.67 8.41 13.38
CA SER A 429 -4.25 7.73 12.22
C SER A 429 -5.14 6.56 12.65
N ILE A 430 -4.64 5.70 13.55
CA ILE A 430 -5.41 4.57 14.09
C ILE A 430 -6.59 5.06 14.92
N HIS A 431 -6.36 6.02 15.83
CA HIS A 431 -7.37 6.54 16.75
C HIS A 431 -8.54 7.20 16.00
N TYR A 432 -8.25 8.13 15.09
CA TYR A 432 -9.28 8.86 14.34
C TYR A 432 -9.97 7.95 13.32
N ALA A 433 -9.27 7.04 12.67
CA ALA A 433 -9.92 6.06 11.79
C ALA A 433 -10.89 5.15 12.56
N LEU A 434 -10.52 4.68 13.75
CA LEU A 434 -11.40 3.88 14.60
C LEU A 434 -12.59 4.70 15.13
N LYS A 435 -12.38 5.97 15.46
CA LYS A 435 -13.45 6.90 15.83
C LYS A 435 -14.42 7.14 14.67
N ALA A 436 -13.92 7.29 13.44
CA ALA A 436 -14.72 7.42 12.23
C ALA A 436 -15.55 6.16 11.96
N TYR A 437 -14.92 4.99 12.07
CA TYR A 437 -15.59 3.70 11.94
C TYR A 437 -16.79 3.58 12.89
N ARG A 438 -16.61 3.94 14.18
CA ARG A 438 -17.68 3.85 15.19
C ARG A 438 -18.83 4.84 15.00
N ARG A 439 -18.68 5.84 14.13
CA ARG A 439 -19.66 6.92 13.91
C ARG A 439 -20.23 6.96 12.49
N THR A 440 -19.82 6.04 11.64
CA THR A 440 -20.27 5.95 10.24
C THR A 440 -20.92 4.59 10.00
N VAL A 441 -21.55 4.42 8.82
CA VAL A 441 -22.28 3.20 8.46
C VAL A 441 -21.90 2.72 7.06
N GLY A 442 -22.28 1.48 6.73
CA GLY A 442 -22.10 0.90 5.40
C GLY A 442 -20.65 0.84 4.93
N ALA A 443 -20.41 1.18 3.67
CA ALA A 443 -19.08 1.16 3.05
C ALA A 443 -18.12 2.19 3.66
N THR A 444 -18.64 3.31 4.18
CA THR A 444 -17.83 4.30 4.89
C THR A 444 -17.20 3.71 6.14
N ALA A 445 -18.01 3.02 6.95
CA ALA A 445 -17.53 2.33 8.14
C ALA A 445 -16.49 1.25 7.78
N ALA A 446 -16.75 0.49 6.71
CA ALA A 446 -15.84 -0.54 6.22
C ALA A 446 -14.46 0.04 5.90
N LEU A 447 -14.40 1.11 5.11
CA LEU A 447 -13.13 1.75 4.74
C LEU A 447 -12.40 2.38 5.94
N CYS A 448 -13.13 3.01 6.88
CA CYS A 448 -12.54 3.55 8.11
C CYS A 448 -11.97 2.44 9.00
N PHE A 449 -12.66 1.29 9.08
CA PHE A 449 -12.15 0.12 9.79
C PHE A 449 -10.88 -0.42 9.14
N VAL A 450 -10.87 -0.57 7.82
CA VAL A 450 -9.68 -1.01 7.07
C VAL A 450 -8.51 -0.06 7.34
N ALA A 451 -8.73 1.24 7.33
CA ALA A 451 -7.69 2.24 7.65
C ALA A 451 -7.06 1.98 9.03
N ALA A 452 -7.90 1.85 10.07
CA ALA A 452 -7.44 1.63 11.44
C ALA A 452 -6.71 0.29 11.61
N ALA A 453 -7.31 -0.79 11.12
CA ALA A 453 -6.78 -2.14 11.28
C ALA A 453 -5.49 -2.33 10.46
N ALA A 454 -5.44 -1.83 9.23
CA ALA A 454 -4.24 -1.90 8.39
C ALA A 454 -3.09 -1.10 8.99
N LYS A 455 -3.32 0.16 9.42
CA LYS A 455 -2.27 0.96 10.09
C LYS A 455 -1.77 0.30 11.37
N PHE A 456 -2.65 -0.29 12.17
CA PHE A 456 -2.25 -1.04 13.36
C PHE A 456 -1.41 -2.28 12.99
N GLY A 457 -1.85 -3.08 12.02
CA GLY A 457 -1.11 -4.27 11.57
C GLY A 457 0.28 -3.91 11.02
N LEU A 458 0.40 -2.81 10.28
CA LEU A 458 1.67 -2.37 9.70
C LEU A 458 2.68 -1.88 10.74
N LEU A 459 2.30 -1.59 11.99
CA LEU A 459 3.26 -1.19 13.03
C LEU A 459 4.36 -2.22 13.25
N PHE A 460 4.02 -3.51 13.19
CA PHE A 460 4.97 -4.56 13.54
C PHE A 460 6.03 -4.78 12.45
N PRO A 461 5.70 -4.90 11.15
CA PRO A 461 6.72 -4.96 10.11
C PRO A 461 7.52 -3.65 9.96
N SER A 462 7.06 -2.51 10.49
CA SER A 462 7.82 -1.25 10.48
C SER A 462 9.11 -1.32 11.29
N PHE A 463 9.20 -2.26 12.25
CA PHE A 463 10.43 -2.49 13.00
C PHE A 463 11.51 -3.23 12.18
N SER A 464 11.13 -3.92 11.10
CA SER A 464 12.06 -4.69 10.27
C SER A 464 12.08 -4.26 8.81
N ALA A 465 11.37 -3.18 8.45
CA ALA A 465 11.28 -2.72 7.08
C ALA A 465 10.93 -1.22 6.99
N HIS A 466 11.32 -0.61 5.88
CA HIS A 466 10.88 0.72 5.47
C HIS A 466 9.50 0.63 4.77
N ILE A 467 8.42 0.45 5.54
CA ILE A 467 7.06 0.24 5.01
C ILE A 467 6.59 1.36 4.09
N GLU A 468 7.04 2.59 4.31
CA GLU A 468 6.64 3.73 3.47
C GLU A 468 7.13 3.61 2.01
N ASN A 469 8.02 2.65 1.70
CA ASN A 469 8.38 2.28 0.33
C ASN A 469 7.48 1.21 -0.32
N TYR A 470 6.62 0.54 0.45
CA TYR A 470 5.68 -0.46 -0.06
C TYR A 470 4.46 0.25 -0.64
N LEU A 471 4.49 0.49 -1.95
CA LEU A 471 3.62 1.44 -2.64
C LEU A 471 2.14 1.18 -2.39
N PHE A 472 1.66 -0.06 -2.58
CA PHE A 472 0.24 -0.33 -2.36
C PHE A 472 -0.16 -0.08 -0.90
N ALA A 473 0.61 -0.62 0.05
CA ALA A 473 0.31 -0.49 1.47
C ALA A 473 0.36 0.97 1.93
N MET A 474 1.42 1.70 1.57
CA MET A 474 1.61 3.10 1.88
C MET A 474 0.45 3.94 1.31
N PHE A 475 0.23 3.88 0.00
CA PHE A 475 -0.76 4.75 -0.64
C PHE A 475 -2.18 4.48 -0.18
N VAL A 476 -2.62 3.21 -0.18
CA VAL A 476 -3.99 2.87 0.18
C VAL A 476 -4.26 3.23 1.63
N THR A 477 -3.36 2.91 2.55
CA THR A 477 -3.61 3.16 3.98
C THR A 477 -3.57 4.64 4.33
N TRP A 478 -2.64 5.44 3.79
CA TRP A 478 -2.63 6.88 4.05
C TRP A 478 -3.80 7.61 3.41
N TRP A 479 -4.20 7.21 2.20
CA TRP A 479 -5.41 7.73 1.58
C TRP A 479 -6.65 7.40 2.41
N LEU A 480 -6.79 6.16 2.90
CA LEU A 480 -7.89 5.75 3.76
C LEU A 480 -7.92 6.51 5.10
N VAL A 481 -6.76 6.81 5.69
CA VAL A 481 -6.66 7.63 6.90
C VAL A 481 -7.17 9.04 6.63
N GLY A 482 -6.72 9.68 5.55
CA GLY A 482 -7.22 10.99 5.16
C GLY A 482 -8.74 10.99 4.92
N PHE A 483 -9.24 9.95 4.24
CA PHE A 483 -10.68 9.75 4.03
C PHE A 483 -11.45 9.62 5.36
N ALA A 484 -10.97 8.82 6.31
CA ALA A 484 -11.64 8.61 7.60
C ALA A 484 -11.75 9.92 8.40
N ILE A 485 -10.69 10.73 8.38
CA ILE A 485 -10.66 12.04 9.04
C ILE A 485 -11.60 13.03 8.33
N GLN A 486 -11.67 13.01 7.00
CA GLN A 486 -12.66 13.79 6.24
C GLN A 486 -14.10 13.46 6.67
N GLN A 487 -14.42 12.16 6.88
CA GLN A 487 -15.76 11.77 7.32
C GLN A 487 -16.10 12.27 8.72
N LEU A 488 -15.12 12.28 9.64
CA LEU A 488 -15.32 12.87 10.97
C LEU A 488 -15.59 14.38 10.90
N GLY A 489 -14.86 15.10 10.04
CA GLY A 489 -15.11 16.52 9.80
C GLY A 489 -16.54 16.78 9.33
N ARG A 490 -17.02 16.00 8.36
CA ARG A 490 -18.41 16.11 7.85
C ARG A 490 -19.46 15.84 8.93
N LEU A 491 -19.25 14.82 9.75
CA LEU A 491 -20.16 14.51 10.86
C LEU A 491 -20.26 15.67 11.86
N SER A 492 -19.13 16.33 12.16
CA SER A 492 -19.13 17.50 13.05
C SER A 492 -19.88 18.69 12.46
N GLU A 493 -19.77 18.94 11.15
CA GLU A 493 -20.53 19.98 10.47
C GLU A 493 -22.03 19.68 10.49
N THR A 494 -22.43 18.44 10.19
CA THR A 494 -23.85 18.05 10.20
C THR A 494 -24.50 18.15 11.59
N ALA A 495 -23.76 17.80 12.65
CA ALA A 495 -24.25 17.87 14.03
C ALA A 495 -24.47 19.32 14.50
N VAL A 496 -23.67 20.26 14.01
CA VAL A 496 -23.86 21.70 14.27
C VAL A 496 -25.09 22.23 13.53
N THR A 497 -25.40 21.70 12.34
CA THR A 497 -26.55 22.16 11.53
C THR A 497 -27.89 21.48 11.82
N ALA A 498 -27.90 20.29 12.43
CA ALA A 498 -29.13 19.52 12.71
C ALA A 498 -28.96 18.56 13.92
N PRO A 499 -29.15 19.04 15.17
CA PRO A 499 -28.81 18.27 16.37
C PRO A 499 -29.71 17.06 16.70
N ASN A 500 -30.84 16.84 16.01
CA ASN A 500 -31.90 15.90 16.45
C ASN A 500 -32.24 14.75 15.50
N THR A 501 -31.26 14.09 14.87
CA THR A 501 -31.52 12.85 14.12
C THR A 501 -30.55 11.73 14.51
N ILE A 502 -30.96 10.91 15.48
CA ILE A 502 -30.31 9.63 15.80
C ILE A 502 -30.67 8.65 14.68
N GLN A 503 -29.77 8.44 13.73
CA GLN A 503 -29.92 7.38 12.72
C GLN A 503 -29.44 6.05 13.31
N ILE A 504 -30.38 5.13 13.47
CA ILE A 504 -30.14 3.70 13.72
C ILE A 504 -29.38 3.15 12.49
N PRO A 505 -28.29 2.38 12.66
CA PRO A 505 -27.52 1.90 11.53
C PRO A 505 -28.34 0.88 10.71
N PRO A 506 -28.51 1.09 9.38
CA PRO A 506 -29.03 0.03 8.51
C PRO A 506 -27.98 -1.08 8.37
N GLU A 507 -28.45 -2.28 8.00
CA GLU A 507 -27.61 -3.46 7.77
C GLU A 507 -26.38 -3.15 6.88
N PRO A 508 -25.29 -3.90 7.03
CA PRO A 508 -24.13 -3.71 6.18
C PRO A 508 -24.51 -4.22 4.79
N PHE A 509 -24.76 -3.26 3.89
CA PHE A 509 -24.87 -3.34 2.43
C PHE A 509 -26.23 -3.10 1.81
#